data_AF-A0A958SKJ2-F1
#
_entry.id   AF-A0A958SKJ2-F1
#
_cell.length_a   1.000
_cell.length_b   1.000
_cell.length_c   1.000
_cell.angle_alpha   90.00
_cell.angle_beta   90.00
_cell.angle_gamma   90.00
#
_symmetry.space_group_name_H-M   'P 1'
#
loop_
_entity.id
_entity.type
_entity.pdbx_description
1 polymer ?
#
loop_
_entity_poly.entity_id
_entity_poly.type
_entity_poly.pdbx_seq_one_letter_code
_entity_poly.pdbx_strand_id
1 'polypeptide(L)'
;KVIEAEVEELRGKIKKIGEVNLSAIEEYDDLSERYKFLSQQHEDLTMAKEQLRKVIDRINRICSRRFRETFDQVNSRFTQVFPVLFGGGEARLVLIEHDDKGEMGIDIVAKPPGKKLQNVGLLSGGEKALTAVSLIFSIFLVKPSPFCLLDEVDAPLDDANVFRFNDLVREMAKRSQLIIVTHNKHTMKVNDRIFGVTMENKGVSKLVSVSLDVAEKVAGT
;
A
#
# COMPACT_ATOMS: atom_id res chain seq x y z
N LYS A 1 -39.24 -72.47 -46.09
CA LYS A 1 -37.98 -72.28 -46.86
C LYS A 1 -37.47 -70.83 -46.84
N VAL A 2 -38.16 -69.83 -47.41
CA VAL A 2 -37.65 -68.43 -47.39
C VAL A 2 -37.63 -67.84 -45.97
N ILE A 3 -38.73 -68.03 -45.23
CA ILE A 3 -38.86 -67.54 -43.83
C ILE A 3 -37.82 -68.20 -42.90
N GLU A 4 -37.49 -69.48 -43.13
CA GLU A 4 -36.50 -70.20 -42.31
C GLU A 4 -35.08 -69.66 -42.52
N ALA A 5 -34.73 -69.30 -43.76
CA ALA A 5 -33.43 -68.70 -44.05
C ALA A 5 -33.29 -67.29 -43.43
N GLU A 6 -34.37 -66.52 -43.46
CA GLU A 6 -34.41 -65.17 -42.88
C GLU A 6 -34.33 -65.20 -41.35
N VAL A 7 -35.01 -66.16 -40.70
CA VAL A 7 -34.89 -66.41 -39.26
C VAL A 7 -33.46 -66.78 -38.88
N GLU A 8 -32.78 -67.60 -39.67
CA GLU A 8 -31.41 -68.04 -39.37
C GLU A 8 -30.39 -66.91 -39.58
N GLU A 9 -30.60 -66.05 -40.57
CA GLU A 9 -29.81 -64.84 -40.78
C GLU A 9 -29.96 -63.86 -39.60
N LEU A 10 -31.20 -63.63 -39.15
CA LEU A 10 -31.50 -62.77 -38.00
C LEU A 10 -30.92 -63.34 -36.70
N ARG A 11 -30.98 -64.65 -36.48
CA ARG A 11 -30.32 -65.31 -35.35
C ARG A 11 -28.81 -65.18 -35.41
N GLY A 12 -28.20 -65.31 -36.59
CA GLY A 12 -26.77 -65.09 -36.80
C GLY A 12 -26.36 -63.64 -36.49
N LYS A 13 -27.17 -62.66 -36.88
CA LYS A 13 -26.99 -61.25 -36.55
C LYS A 13 -27.09 -60.99 -35.04
N ILE A 14 -28.09 -61.55 -34.36
CA ILE A 14 -28.23 -61.45 -32.89
C ILE A 14 -27.01 -62.06 -32.17
N LYS A 15 -26.54 -63.22 -32.63
CA LYS A 15 -25.38 -63.89 -32.03
C LYS A 15 -24.07 -63.09 -32.18
N LYS A 16 -23.95 -62.26 -33.22
CA LYS A 16 -22.81 -61.34 -33.42
C LYS A 16 -22.80 -60.14 -32.46
N ILE A 17 -23.95 -59.76 -31.91
CA ILE A 17 -24.08 -58.64 -30.96
C ILE A 17 -23.49 -59.02 -29.59
N GLY A 18 -23.32 -60.32 -29.32
CA GLY A 18 -22.77 -60.83 -28.05
C GLY A 18 -23.87 -61.10 -27.02
N GLU A 19 -23.46 -61.44 -25.80
CA GLU A 19 -24.40 -61.64 -24.68
C GLU A 19 -24.97 -60.30 -24.20
N VAL A 20 -26.27 -60.29 -23.90
CA VAL A 20 -26.94 -59.11 -23.36
C VAL A 20 -26.41 -58.87 -21.95
N ASN A 21 -25.70 -57.75 -21.75
CA ASN A 21 -25.28 -57.32 -20.42
C ASN A 21 -26.50 -56.80 -19.65
N LEU A 22 -27.12 -57.68 -18.86
CA LEU A 22 -28.30 -57.34 -18.05
C LEU A 22 -27.98 -56.29 -16.97
N SER A 23 -26.72 -56.19 -16.54
CA SER A 23 -26.23 -55.19 -15.59
C SER A 23 -26.09 -53.79 -16.21
N ALA A 24 -26.11 -53.67 -17.55
CA ALA A 24 -25.92 -52.40 -18.24
C ALA A 24 -27.03 -51.37 -17.94
N ILE A 25 -28.23 -51.82 -17.58
CA ILE A 25 -29.34 -50.93 -17.23
C ILE A 25 -29.07 -50.28 -15.87
N GLU A 26 -28.69 -51.07 -14.86
CA GLU A 26 -28.33 -50.59 -13.52
C GLU A 26 -27.07 -49.71 -13.58
N GLU A 27 -26.04 -50.14 -14.32
CA GLU A 27 -24.81 -49.36 -14.52
C GLU A 27 -25.08 -48.00 -15.21
N TYR A 28 -26.02 -47.97 -16.16
CA TYR A 28 -26.43 -46.72 -16.80
C TYR A 28 -27.12 -45.78 -15.82
N ASP A 29 -28.04 -46.30 -14.99
CA ASP A 29 -28.75 -45.50 -14.00
C ASP A 29 -27.78 -44.91 -12.96
N ASP A 30 -26.86 -45.72 -12.43
CA ASP A 30 -25.81 -45.28 -11.50
C ASP A 30 -24.89 -44.22 -12.12
N LEU A 31 -24.46 -44.43 -13.37
CA LEU A 31 -23.61 -43.48 -14.09
C LEU A 31 -24.37 -42.17 -14.38
N SER A 32 -25.65 -42.26 -14.71
CA SER A 32 -26.52 -41.10 -14.98
C SER A 32 -26.71 -40.24 -13.73
N GLU A 33 -26.95 -40.86 -12.57
CA GLU A 33 -27.03 -40.15 -11.28
C GLU A 33 -25.71 -39.45 -10.96
N ARG A 34 -24.59 -40.17 -11.07
CA ARG A 34 -23.27 -39.59 -10.82
C ARG A 34 -22.95 -38.44 -11.77
N TYR A 35 -23.30 -38.57 -13.05
CA TYR A 35 -23.12 -37.53 -14.05
C TYR A 35 -23.94 -36.28 -13.71
N LYS A 36 -25.21 -36.42 -13.33
CA LYS A 36 -26.07 -35.31 -12.92
C LYS A 36 -25.49 -34.59 -11.70
N PHE A 37 -25.09 -35.34 -10.68
CA PHE A 37 -24.49 -34.77 -9.47
C PHE A 37 -23.21 -33.98 -9.78
N LEU A 38 -22.27 -34.57 -10.52
CA LEU A 38 -21.00 -33.91 -10.87
C LEU A 38 -21.22 -32.70 -11.79
N SER A 39 -22.17 -32.77 -12.71
CA SER A 39 -22.50 -31.65 -13.60
C SER A 39 -23.05 -30.46 -12.81
N GLN A 40 -23.92 -30.71 -11.83
CA GLN A 40 -24.44 -29.68 -10.95
C GLN A 40 -23.33 -29.04 -10.11
N GLN A 41 -22.45 -29.84 -9.50
CA GLN A 41 -21.30 -29.31 -8.75
C GLN A 41 -20.34 -28.50 -9.63
N HIS A 42 -20.11 -28.93 -10.87
CA HIS A 42 -19.27 -28.21 -11.82
C HIS A 42 -19.88 -26.87 -12.20
N GLU A 43 -21.20 -26.82 -12.45
CA GLU A 43 -21.93 -25.59 -12.75
C GLU A 43 -21.87 -24.61 -11.57
N ASP A 44 -22.15 -25.09 -10.35
CA ASP A 44 -22.06 -24.29 -9.12
C ASP A 44 -20.65 -23.69 -8.93
N LEU A 45 -19.60 -24.51 -9.10
CA LEU A 45 -18.22 -24.05 -9.00
C LEU A 45 -17.86 -23.03 -10.09
N THR A 46 -18.36 -23.24 -11.30
CA THR A 46 -18.15 -22.32 -12.43
C THR A 46 -18.82 -20.97 -12.18
N MET A 47 -20.06 -20.98 -11.69
CA MET A 47 -20.78 -19.77 -11.29
C MET A 47 -20.06 -19.03 -10.15
N ALA A 48 -19.62 -19.75 -9.12
CA ALA A 48 -18.86 -19.17 -8.01
C ALA A 48 -17.56 -18.52 -8.49
N LYS A 49 -16.82 -19.18 -9.39
CA LYS A 49 -15.60 -18.64 -10.01
C LYS A 49 -15.88 -17.33 -10.76
N GLU A 50 -16.95 -17.27 -11.54
CA GLU A 50 -17.33 -16.05 -12.26
C GLU A 50 -17.74 -14.91 -11.34
N GLN A 51 -18.47 -15.21 -10.27
CA GLN A 51 -18.82 -14.23 -9.25
C GLN A 51 -17.58 -13.66 -8.56
N LEU A 52 -16.63 -14.52 -8.17
CA LEU A 52 -15.36 -14.09 -7.57
C LEU A 52 -14.56 -13.20 -8.54
N ARG A 53 -14.50 -13.53 -9.83
CA ARG A 53 -13.86 -12.68 -10.84
C ARG A 53 -14.50 -11.29 -10.92
N LYS A 54 -15.84 -11.21 -10.94
CA LYS A 54 -16.55 -9.91 -10.92
C LYS A 54 -16.25 -9.09 -9.66
N VAL A 55 -16.11 -9.76 -8.51
CA VAL A 55 -15.72 -9.09 -7.24
C VAL A 55 -14.30 -8.56 -7.33
N ILE A 56 -13.34 -9.35 -7.84
CA ILE A 56 -11.95 -8.93 -8.04
C ILE A 56 -11.89 -7.71 -8.96
N ASP A 57 -12.59 -7.74 -10.09
CA ASP A 57 -12.63 -6.62 -11.04
C ASP A 57 -13.20 -5.35 -10.40
N ARG A 58 -14.24 -5.50 -9.58
CA ARG A 58 -14.82 -4.38 -8.84
C ARG A 58 -13.83 -3.80 -7.81
N ILE A 59 -13.13 -4.66 -7.07
CA ILE A 59 -12.11 -4.24 -6.11
C ILE A 59 -10.99 -3.49 -6.83
N ASN A 60 -10.46 -4.05 -7.93
CA ASN A 60 -9.41 -3.43 -8.71
C ASN A 60 -9.79 -2.04 -9.20
N ARG A 61 -11.00 -1.85 -9.75
CA ARG A 61 -11.50 -0.52 -10.17
C ARG A 61 -11.55 0.47 -9.01
N ILE A 62 -12.02 0.03 -7.83
CA ILE A 62 -12.09 0.89 -6.64
C ILE A 62 -10.68 1.26 -6.16
N CYS A 63 -9.76 0.29 -6.13
CA CYS A 63 -8.36 0.50 -5.75
C CYS A 63 -7.66 1.48 -6.70
N SER A 64 -7.75 1.29 -8.01
CA SER A 64 -7.14 2.18 -9.01
C SER A 64 -7.67 3.61 -8.90
N ARG A 65 -8.99 3.77 -8.69
CA ARG A 65 -9.59 5.10 -8.48
C ARG A 65 -9.07 5.76 -7.21
N ARG A 66 -9.12 5.06 -6.07
CA ARG A 66 -8.65 5.59 -4.78
C ARG A 66 -7.16 5.90 -4.81
N PHE A 67 -6.36 5.07 -5.48
CA PHE A 67 -4.95 5.29 -5.68
C PHE A 67 -4.71 6.60 -6.43
N ARG A 68 -5.37 6.82 -7.57
CA ARG A 68 -5.21 8.05 -8.36
C ARG A 68 -5.66 9.29 -7.58
N GLU A 69 -6.81 9.23 -6.92
CA GLU A 69 -7.31 10.33 -6.06
C GLU A 69 -6.32 10.68 -4.93
N THR A 70 -5.72 9.67 -4.31
CA THR A 70 -4.74 9.87 -3.23
C THR A 70 -3.41 10.36 -3.79
N PHE A 71 -2.96 9.83 -4.93
CA PHE A 71 -1.75 10.25 -5.63
C PHE A 71 -1.81 11.73 -5.99
N ASP A 72 -2.91 12.20 -6.57
CA ASP A 72 -3.08 13.60 -6.96
C ASP A 72 -3.05 14.54 -5.74
N GLN A 73 -3.68 14.12 -4.63
CA GLN A 73 -3.63 14.85 -3.36
C GLN A 73 -2.22 14.92 -2.80
N VAL A 74 -1.50 13.80 -2.74
CA VAL A 74 -0.12 13.74 -2.24
C VAL A 74 0.80 14.57 -3.13
N ASN A 75 0.66 14.49 -4.46
CA ASN A 75 1.45 15.26 -5.41
C ASN A 75 1.23 16.78 -5.25
N SER A 76 -0.03 17.20 -5.06
CA SER A 76 -0.37 18.60 -4.79
C SER A 76 0.24 19.09 -3.48
N ARG A 77 0.17 18.29 -2.40
CA ARG A 77 0.83 18.62 -1.13
C ARG A 77 2.35 18.63 -1.25
N PHE A 78 2.93 17.69 -1.98
CA PHE A 78 4.36 17.61 -2.21
C PHE A 78 4.91 18.83 -2.94
N THR A 79 4.18 19.33 -3.94
CA THR A 79 4.50 20.57 -4.64
C THR A 79 4.46 21.79 -3.72
N GLN A 80 3.64 21.78 -2.66
CA GLN A 80 3.53 22.87 -1.68
C GLN A 80 4.56 22.76 -0.55
N VAL A 81 4.83 21.55 -0.06
CA VAL A 81 5.71 21.29 1.10
C VAL A 81 7.18 21.38 0.71
N PHE A 82 7.55 20.89 -0.48
CA PHE A 82 8.95 20.87 -0.92
C PHE A 82 9.59 22.27 -0.93
N PRO A 83 8.98 23.32 -1.51
CA PRO A 83 9.56 24.66 -1.48
C PRO A 83 9.64 25.25 -0.08
N VAL A 84 8.73 24.89 0.82
CA VAL A 84 8.76 25.33 2.21
C VAL A 84 10.00 24.75 2.90
N LEU A 85 10.32 23.47 2.74
CA LEU A 85 11.50 22.89 3.39
C LEU A 85 12.82 23.35 2.73
N PHE A 86 12.88 23.42 1.40
CA PHE A 86 14.08 23.83 0.67
C PHE A 86 14.29 25.36 0.56
N GLY A 87 13.31 26.18 0.96
CA GLY A 87 13.35 27.63 0.77
C GLY A 87 13.23 28.06 -0.70
N GLY A 88 12.58 27.23 -1.51
CA GLY A 88 12.43 27.40 -2.96
C GLY A 88 12.54 26.08 -3.72
N GLY A 89 12.54 26.16 -5.05
CA GLY A 89 12.55 24.97 -5.91
C GLY A 89 11.16 24.41 -6.17
N GLU A 90 11.10 23.27 -6.85
CA GLU A 90 9.87 22.57 -7.21
C GLU A 90 10.11 21.05 -7.18
N ALA A 91 9.12 20.28 -6.76
CA ALA A 91 9.15 18.83 -6.86
C ALA A 91 7.76 18.27 -7.14
N ARG A 92 7.71 17.16 -7.88
CA ARG A 92 6.48 16.49 -8.27
C ARG A 92 6.68 14.98 -8.37
N LEU A 93 5.60 14.26 -8.17
CA LEU A 93 5.51 12.83 -8.43
C LEU A 93 5.07 12.61 -9.88
N VAL A 94 5.66 11.60 -10.52
CA VAL A 94 5.33 11.19 -11.88
C VAL A 94 4.99 9.70 -11.86
N LEU A 95 3.86 9.32 -12.47
CA LEU A 95 3.52 7.92 -12.68
C LEU A 95 4.31 7.39 -13.87
N ILE A 96 5.00 6.27 -13.68
CA ILE A 96 5.70 5.55 -14.75
C ILE A 96 4.92 4.27 -15.04
N GLU A 97 4.63 4.03 -16.30
CA GLU A 97 4.06 2.77 -16.76
C GLU A 97 5.21 1.84 -17.17
N HIS A 98 5.30 0.67 -16.52
CA HIS A 98 6.22 -0.38 -16.94
C HIS A 98 5.45 -1.40 -17.76
N ASP A 99 5.45 -1.21 -19.08
CA ASP A 99 4.73 -2.05 -20.05
C ASP A 99 5.04 -3.54 -19.91
N ASP A 100 6.27 -3.88 -19.51
CA ASP A 100 6.73 -5.27 -19.36
C ASP A 100 6.18 -6.00 -18.12
N LYS A 101 5.72 -5.26 -17.10
CA LYS A 101 5.32 -5.83 -15.80
C LYS A 101 3.85 -5.63 -15.45
N GLY A 102 3.14 -4.78 -16.19
CA GLY A 102 1.78 -4.37 -15.83
C GLY A 102 1.70 -3.67 -14.46
N GLU A 103 2.83 -3.18 -13.96
CA GLU A 103 2.95 -2.48 -12.68
C GLU A 103 3.15 -0.98 -12.92
N MET A 104 2.44 -0.14 -12.16
CA MET A 104 2.67 1.30 -12.16
C MET A 104 3.74 1.65 -11.13
N GLY A 105 4.80 2.32 -11.58
CA GLY A 105 5.82 2.91 -10.74
C GLY A 105 5.51 4.35 -10.36
N ILE A 106 6.16 4.85 -9.30
CA ILE A 106 6.17 6.27 -8.94
C ILE A 106 7.61 6.74 -9.01
N ASP A 107 7.85 7.80 -9.76
CA ASP A 107 9.13 8.48 -9.81
C ASP A 107 9.04 9.88 -9.18
N ILE A 108 10.16 10.30 -8.60
CA ILE A 108 10.28 11.56 -7.88
C ILE A 108 11.20 12.47 -8.67
N VAL A 109 10.62 13.56 -9.14
CA VAL A 109 11.32 14.57 -9.91
C VAL A 109 11.40 15.84 -9.07
N ALA A 110 12.62 16.29 -8.79
CA ALA A 110 12.86 17.43 -7.93
C ALA A 110 13.87 18.40 -8.55
N LYS A 111 13.67 19.68 -8.26
CA LYS A 111 14.52 20.79 -8.64
C LYS A 111 14.79 21.63 -7.40
N PRO A 112 15.88 21.34 -6.67
CA PRO A 112 16.35 22.18 -5.58
C PRO A 112 16.65 23.62 -6.08
N PRO A 113 16.68 24.61 -5.17
CA PRO A 113 17.00 25.99 -5.53
C PRO A 113 18.35 26.07 -6.24
N GLY A 114 18.39 26.74 -7.40
CA GLY A 114 19.61 26.91 -8.20
C GLY A 114 20.01 25.71 -9.06
N LYS A 115 19.26 24.60 -9.06
CA LYS A 115 19.55 23.41 -9.88
C LYS A 115 18.51 23.19 -10.98
N LYS A 116 18.86 22.30 -11.92
CA LYS A 116 17.93 21.80 -12.94
C LYS A 116 17.07 20.68 -12.36
N LEU A 117 15.93 20.48 -13.00
CA LEU A 117 15.00 19.40 -12.68
C LEU A 117 15.64 18.05 -13.01
N GLN A 118 15.74 17.19 -12.01
CA GLN A 118 16.42 15.90 -12.12
C GLN A 118 15.72 14.83 -11.27
N ASN A 119 15.98 13.57 -11.61
CA ASN A 119 15.48 12.43 -10.84
C ASN A 119 16.13 12.43 -9.44
N VAL A 120 15.38 12.03 -8.42
CA VAL A 120 15.86 11.94 -7.02
C VAL A 120 17.17 11.15 -6.90
N GLY A 121 17.38 10.13 -7.73
CA GLY A 121 18.60 9.33 -7.78
C GLY A 121 19.89 10.11 -8.06
N LEU A 122 19.78 11.28 -8.72
CA LEU A 122 20.90 12.14 -9.10
C LEU A 122 21.17 13.28 -8.09
N LEU A 123 20.36 13.41 -7.04
CA LEU A 123 20.54 14.42 -6.00
C LEU A 123 21.69 14.07 -5.03
N SER A 124 22.21 15.10 -4.34
CA SER A 124 23.19 14.89 -3.25
C SER A 124 22.56 14.12 -2.08
N GLY A 125 23.37 13.54 -1.18
CA GLY A 125 22.84 12.79 -0.02
C GLY A 125 21.88 13.61 0.86
N GLY A 126 22.23 14.86 1.16
CA GLY A 126 21.37 15.77 1.93
C GLY A 126 20.09 16.18 1.18
N GLU A 127 20.20 16.45 -0.12
CA GLU A 127 19.03 16.78 -0.97
C GLU A 127 18.08 15.58 -1.08
N LYS A 128 18.59 14.35 -1.18
CA LYS A 128 17.79 13.12 -1.17
C LYS A 128 17.03 12.97 0.14
N ALA A 129 17.71 13.14 1.26
CA ALA A 129 17.10 13.04 2.59
C ALA A 129 15.98 14.07 2.75
N LEU A 130 16.23 15.34 2.42
CA LEU A 130 15.23 16.40 2.54
C LEU A 130 14.05 16.23 1.58
N THR A 131 14.30 15.72 0.37
CA THR A 131 13.24 15.37 -0.59
C THR A 131 12.35 14.24 -0.04
N ALA A 132 12.96 13.20 0.55
CA ALA A 132 12.23 12.10 1.17
C ALA A 132 11.39 12.57 2.37
N VAL A 133 11.98 13.39 3.24
CA VAL A 133 11.27 14.02 4.37
C VAL A 133 10.09 14.86 3.89
N SER A 134 10.28 15.67 2.84
CA SER A 134 9.21 16.46 2.21
C SER A 134 8.05 15.58 1.71
N LEU A 135 8.36 14.43 1.10
CA LEU A 135 7.35 13.49 0.62
C LEU A 135 6.58 12.84 1.77
N ILE A 136 7.29 12.38 2.81
CA ILE A 136 6.69 11.77 4.00
C ILE A 136 5.71 12.75 4.65
N PHE A 137 6.12 14.01 4.82
CA PHE A 137 5.23 15.04 5.36
C PHE A 137 4.02 15.31 4.49
N SER A 138 4.19 15.30 3.17
CA SER A 138 3.09 15.48 2.22
C SER A 138 2.05 14.36 2.33
N ILE A 139 2.49 13.12 2.54
CA ILE A 139 1.62 11.97 2.78
C ILE A 139 0.85 12.16 4.10
N PHE A 140 1.52 12.56 5.18
CA PHE A 140 0.88 12.79 6.47
C PHE A 140 -0.16 13.92 6.43
N LEU A 141 0.07 14.98 5.65
CA LEU A 141 -0.90 16.07 5.50
C LEU A 141 -2.17 15.65 4.74
N VAL A 142 -2.07 14.67 3.83
CA VAL A 142 -3.24 14.12 3.12
C VAL A 142 -4.01 13.17 4.02
N LYS A 143 -3.31 12.30 4.75
CA LYS A 143 -3.92 11.31 5.64
C LYS A 143 -3.30 11.40 7.03
N PRO A 144 -3.81 12.31 7.89
CA PRO A 144 -3.25 12.50 9.22
C PRO A 144 -3.43 11.24 10.07
N SER A 145 -2.34 10.76 10.64
CA SER A 145 -2.35 9.69 11.64
C SER A 145 -2.66 10.29 13.02
N PRO A 146 -3.39 9.59 13.91
CA PRO A 146 -3.62 10.06 15.28
C PRO A 146 -2.32 10.33 16.06
N PHE A 147 -1.28 9.53 15.81
CA PHE A 147 0.06 9.69 16.37
C PHE A 147 1.13 9.59 15.28
N CYS A 148 2.22 10.33 15.45
CA CYS A 148 3.38 10.32 14.57
C CYS A 148 4.67 10.35 15.41
N LEU A 149 5.55 9.35 15.21
CA LEU A 149 6.87 9.28 15.83
C LEU A 149 7.92 9.66 14.79
N LEU A 150 8.72 10.67 15.11
CA LEU A 150 9.81 11.16 14.27
C LEU A 150 11.13 10.97 15.03
N ASP A 151 12.03 10.16 14.50
CA ASP A 151 13.31 9.85 15.12
C ASP A 151 14.47 10.44 14.31
N GLU A 152 15.16 11.42 14.89
CA GLU A 152 16.30 12.16 14.32
C GLU A 152 16.12 12.64 12.86
N VAL A 153 14.88 12.88 12.46
CA VAL A 153 14.54 13.34 11.09
C VAL A 153 15.12 14.71 10.75
N ASP A 154 15.51 15.47 11.77
CA ASP A 154 16.13 16.79 11.66
C ASP A 154 17.67 16.75 11.65
N ALA A 155 18.29 15.58 11.84
CA ALA A 155 19.74 15.41 11.77
C ALA A 155 20.39 15.84 10.43
N PRO A 156 19.78 15.62 9.24
CA PRO A 156 20.37 16.06 7.99
C PRO A 156 20.07 17.53 7.65
N LEU A 157 19.37 18.27 8.52
CA LEU A 157 18.93 19.64 8.26
C LEU A 157 19.93 20.66 8.80
N ASP A 158 20.18 21.71 8.02
CA ASP A 158 20.87 22.90 8.51
C ASP A 158 19.96 23.77 9.39
N ASP A 159 20.56 24.73 10.12
CA ASP A 159 19.82 25.58 11.06
C ASP A 159 18.63 26.30 10.40
N ALA A 160 18.77 26.76 9.15
CA ALA A 160 17.72 27.46 8.43
C ALA A 160 16.53 26.54 8.08
N ASN A 161 16.81 25.31 7.65
CA ASN A 161 15.80 24.31 7.29
C ASN A 161 15.11 23.73 8.53
N VAL A 162 15.80 23.65 9.68
CA VAL A 162 15.22 23.22 10.97
C VAL A 162 14.08 24.15 11.41
N PHE A 163 14.19 25.46 11.22
CA PHE A 163 13.08 26.37 11.54
C PHE A 163 11.82 26.08 10.71
N ARG A 164 11.99 25.85 9.41
CA ARG A 164 10.87 25.56 8.50
C ARG A 164 10.25 24.20 8.78
N PHE A 165 11.09 23.23 9.15
CA PHE A 165 10.65 21.93 9.66
C PHE A 165 9.79 22.10 10.92
N ASN A 166 10.23 22.90 11.89
CA ASN A 166 9.50 23.13 13.14
C ASN A 166 8.13 23.79 12.91
N ASP A 167 8.04 24.73 11.97
CA ASP A 167 6.74 25.33 11.60
C ASP A 167 5.77 24.30 11.01
N LEU A 168 6.28 23.40 10.18
CA LEU A 168 5.47 22.31 9.60
C LEU A 168 5.02 21.30 10.68
N VAL A 169 5.91 20.95 11.60
CA VAL A 169 5.61 20.11 12.78
C VAL A 169 4.50 20.74 13.62
N ARG A 170 4.54 22.05 13.90
CA ARG A 170 3.47 22.75 14.64
C ARG A 170 2.13 22.67 13.93
N GLU A 171 2.10 22.87 12.61
CA GLU A 171 0.85 22.76 11.85
C GLU A 171 0.27 21.35 11.90
N MET A 172 1.13 20.32 11.87
CA MET A 172 0.70 18.94 12.03
C MET A 172 0.22 18.63 13.46
N ALA A 173 0.85 19.22 14.47
CA ALA A 173 0.48 19.04 15.88
C ALA A 173 -0.96 19.47 16.18
N LYS A 174 -1.53 20.38 15.38
CA LYS A 174 -2.94 20.79 15.49
C LYS A 174 -3.93 19.65 15.18
N ARG A 175 -3.50 18.61 14.46
CA ARG A 175 -4.35 17.51 13.99
C ARG A 175 -3.90 16.14 14.49
N SER A 176 -2.64 15.99 14.87
CA SER A 176 -1.99 14.72 15.19
C SER A 176 -1.08 14.88 16.40
N GLN A 177 -1.02 13.87 17.27
CA GLN A 177 -0.03 13.86 18.36
C GLN A 177 1.35 13.53 17.79
N LEU A 178 2.33 14.39 18.03
CA LEU A 178 3.71 14.21 17.57
C LEU A 178 4.63 13.85 18.74
N ILE A 179 5.45 12.83 18.53
CA ILE A 179 6.55 12.45 19.41
C ILE A 179 7.83 12.60 18.58
N ILE A 180 8.72 13.49 19.00
CA ILE A 180 9.95 13.78 18.28
C ILE A 180 11.13 13.40 19.17
N VAL A 181 12.00 12.53 18.65
CA VAL A 181 13.29 12.21 19.22
C VAL A 181 14.33 13.00 18.45
N THR A 182 15.04 13.89 19.13
CA THR A 182 16.02 14.78 18.51
C THR A 182 17.05 15.24 19.54
N HIS A 183 18.26 15.54 19.06
CA HIS A 183 19.29 16.26 19.82
C HIS A 183 19.42 17.75 19.40
N ASN A 184 18.59 18.20 18.44
CA ASN A 184 18.64 19.57 17.91
C ASN A 184 17.97 20.57 18.87
N LYS A 185 18.76 21.53 19.35
CA LYS A 185 18.31 22.56 20.30
C LYS A 185 17.18 23.44 19.75
N HIS A 186 17.14 23.67 18.44
CA HIS A 186 16.09 24.47 17.82
C HIS A 186 14.76 23.73 17.82
N THR A 187 14.77 22.44 17.45
CA THR A 187 13.59 21.57 17.51
C THR A 187 13.07 21.44 18.93
N MET A 188 13.94 21.22 19.92
CA MET A 188 13.57 21.10 21.34
C MET A 188 12.76 22.30 21.85
N LYS A 189 13.15 23.53 21.49
CA LYS A 189 12.51 24.78 21.95
C LYS A 189 11.07 24.96 21.51
N VAL A 190 10.62 24.20 20.51
CA VAL A 190 9.32 24.40 19.85
C VAL A 190 8.25 23.43 20.38
N ASN A 191 8.60 22.54 21.32
CA ASN A 191 7.69 21.54 21.87
C ASN A 191 6.98 22.03 23.13
N ASP A 192 5.83 21.44 23.45
CA ASP A 192 5.11 21.74 24.69
C ASP A 192 5.78 21.12 25.92
N ARG A 193 6.33 19.90 25.75
CA ARG A 193 6.95 19.11 26.82
C ARG A 193 8.19 18.41 26.30
N ILE A 194 9.24 18.39 27.13
CA ILE A 194 10.49 17.69 26.84
C ILE A 194 10.63 16.52 27.82
N PHE A 195 10.92 15.34 27.27
CA PHE A 195 11.31 14.17 28.05
C PHE A 195 12.79 13.89 27.80
N GLY A 196 13.62 14.09 28.81
CA GLY A 196 15.03 13.73 28.80
C GLY A 196 15.22 12.30 29.29
N VAL A 197 16.06 11.54 28.60
CA VAL A 197 16.50 10.21 29.04
C VAL A 197 17.92 10.35 29.61
N THR A 198 18.10 9.99 30.87
CA THR A 198 19.40 10.01 31.56
C THR A 198 19.82 8.60 31.96
N MET A 199 21.13 8.38 32.09
CA MET A 199 21.69 7.09 32.52
C MET A 199 22.58 7.34 33.74
N GLU A 200 21.96 7.48 34.92
CA GLU A 200 22.67 7.67 36.20
C GLU A 200 23.51 6.44 36.57
N ASN A 201 22.97 5.24 36.29
CA ASN A 201 23.64 3.95 36.47
C ASN A 201 23.87 3.31 35.11
N LYS A 202 25.07 2.74 34.89
CA LYS A 202 25.42 2.10 33.62
C LYS A 202 24.40 1.02 33.26
N GLY A 203 23.74 1.18 32.12
CA GLY A 203 22.74 0.24 31.60
C GLY A 203 21.31 0.42 32.12
N VAL A 204 21.05 1.43 32.97
CA VAL A 204 19.69 1.74 33.46
C VAL A 204 19.30 3.15 32.99
N SER A 205 18.34 3.21 32.07
CA SER A 205 17.77 4.47 31.60
C SER A 205 16.69 4.96 32.55
N LYS A 206 16.72 6.26 32.87
CA LYS A 206 15.74 6.95 33.71
C LYS A 206 15.16 8.11 32.93
N LEU A 207 13.84 8.29 33.04
CA LEU A 207 13.12 9.32 32.31
C LEU A 207 12.89 10.52 33.21
N VAL A 208 13.22 11.71 32.71
CA VAL A 208 13.03 13.00 33.38
C VAL A 208 12.17 13.88 32.49
N SER A 209 11.12 14.48 33.02
CA SER A 209 10.23 15.36 32.25
C SER A 209 10.38 16.82 32.67
N VAL A 210 10.48 17.72 31.70
CA VAL A 210 10.44 19.17 31.90
C VAL A 210 9.32 19.75 31.04
N SER A 211 8.47 20.57 31.65
CA SER A 211 7.45 21.34 30.92
C SER A 211 7.99 22.74 30.66
N LEU A 212 8.08 23.14 29.39
CA LEU A 212 8.73 24.39 28.99
C LEU A 212 7.99 25.63 29.52
N ASP A 213 6.65 25.57 29.59
CA ASP A 213 5.80 26.60 30.20
C ASP A 213 6.13 26.91 31.67
N VAL A 214 6.64 25.92 32.39
CA VAL A 214 7.01 26.03 33.81
C VAL A 214 8.46 26.52 33.94
N ALA A 215 9.33 26.11 33.03
CA ALA A 215 10.74 26.51 33.03
C ALA A 215 10.93 28.02 32.72
N GLU A 216 10.17 28.58 31.78
CA GLU A 216 10.24 30.03 31.47
C GLU A 216 9.75 30.91 32.64
N LYS A 217 8.74 30.46 33.39
CA LYS A 217 8.23 31.17 34.58
C LYS A 217 9.21 31.18 35.75
N VAL A 218 10.07 30.17 35.85
CA VAL A 218 11.07 30.05 36.93
C VAL A 218 12.39 30.73 36.56
N ALA A 219 12.75 30.78 35.27
CA ALA A 219 13.95 31.47 34.80
C ALA A 219 13.78 33.00 34.63
N GLY A 220 12.53 33.49 34.62
CA GLY A 220 12.19 34.92 34.57
C GLY A 220 12.11 35.62 35.95
N THR A 221 12.45 34.92 37.02
CA THR A 221 12.64 35.43 38.40
C THR A 221 14.09 35.32 38.80
#